data_AF-A0A7X1X0Y7-F1
#
_entry.id   AF-A0A7X1X0Y7-F1
#
_cell.length_a   1.000
_cell.length_b   1.000
_cell.length_c   1.000
_cell.angle_alpha   90.00
_cell.angle_beta   90.00
_cell.angle_gamma   90.00
#
_symmetry.space_group_name_H-M   'P 1'
#
loop_
_entity.id
_entity.type
_entity.pdbx_description
1 polymer ?
#
loop_
_entity_poly.entity_id
_entity_poly.type
_entity_poly.pdbx_seq_one_letter_code
_entity_poly.pdbx_strand_id
1 'polypeptide(L)'
;VAGQRVLVQLPNIAEFFSLTFALLTLGVIPVFALPAHREHELAHLAHLSQAVAYVIVDQHLGFDYRPLARTLREQVPSLQQVWVVGAAEEFVPLAQCVAL
;
A
#
# COMPACT_ATOMS: atom_id res chain seq x y z
N VAL A 1 11.18 -6.26 10.11
CA VAL A 1 10.85 -7.29 9.12
C VAL A 1 9.81 -8.27 9.66
N ALA A 2 9.94 -8.96 10.80
CA ALA A 2 8.73 -9.48 11.46
C ALA A 2 7.98 -8.33 12.19
N GLY A 3 6.64 -8.34 12.21
CA GLY A 3 5.79 -7.39 12.95
C GLY A 3 5.68 -5.97 12.37
N GLN A 4 6.29 -5.71 11.22
CA GLN A 4 6.03 -4.47 10.47
C GLN A 4 4.61 -4.48 9.90
N ARG A 5 4.02 -3.29 9.71
CA ARG A 5 2.67 -3.14 9.16
C ARG A 5 2.73 -2.53 7.77
N VAL A 6 1.98 -3.09 6.84
CA VAL A 6 1.86 -2.60 5.46
C VAL A 6 0.40 -2.30 5.18
N LEU A 7 0.08 -1.05 4.87
CA LEU A 7 -1.25 -0.64 4.46
C LEU A 7 -1.48 -1.12 3.02
N VAL A 8 -2.56 -1.86 2.78
CA VAL A 8 -2.87 -2.45 1.48
C VAL A 8 -4.24 -1.95 1.02
N GLN A 9 -4.25 -1.16 -0.06
CA GLN A 9 -5.46 -0.71 -0.74
C GLN A 9 -5.40 -1.15 -2.21
N LEU A 10 -5.74 -2.41 -2.46
CA LEU A 10 -5.81 -2.99 -3.80
C LEU A 10 -7.26 -3.39 -4.15
N PRO A 11 -7.67 -3.28 -5.42
CA PRO A 11 -8.93 -3.83 -5.90
C PRO A 11 -8.84 -5.36 -6.06
N ASN A 12 -9.87 -5.96 -6.67
CA ASN A 12 -9.93 -7.40 -6.93
C ASN A 12 -8.98 -7.81 -8.07
N ILE A 13 -7.68 -7.90 -7.79
CA ILE A 13 -6.61 -8.28 -8.72
C ILE A 13 -5.74 -9.40 -8.13
N ALA A 14 -4.98 -10.10 -8.97
CA ALA A 14 -4.17 -11.25 -8.55
C ALA A 14 -3.04 -10.87 -7.57
N GLU A 15 -2.51 -9.66 -7.71
CA GLU A 15 -1.45 -9.08 -6.89
C GLU A 15 -1.88 -8.96 -5.42
N PHE A 16 -3.17 -8.76 -5.15
CA PHE A 16 -3.68 -8.73 -3.78
C PHE A 16 -3.38 -10.04 -3.04
N PHE A 17 -3.65 -11.17 -3.69
CA PHE A 17 -3.38 -12.49 -3.11
C PHE A 17 -1.89 -12.74 -2.97
N SER A 18 -1.13 -12.53 -4.05
CA SER A 18 0.31 -12.78 -4.07
C SER A 18 1.05 -11.96 -3.00
N LEU A 19 0.73 -10.67 -2.90
CA LEU A 19 1.26 -9.78 -1.87
C LEU A 19 0.85 -10.24 -0.47
N THR A 20 -0.43 -10.55 -0.25
CA THR A 20 -0.92 -10.97 1.07
C THR A 20 -0.20 -12.21 1.56
N PHE A 21 -0.05 -13.24 0.72
CA PHE A 21 0.71 -14.44 1.08
C PHE A 21 2.18 -14.11 1.36
N ALA A 22 2.84 -13.31 0.51
CA ALA A 22 4.22 -12.90 0.74
C ALA A 22 4.41 -12.17 2.09
N LEU A 23 3.53 -11.21 2.41
CA LEU A 23 3.57 -10.48 3.68
C LEU A 23 3.40 -11.42 4.87
N LEU A 24 2.39 -12.31 4.83
CA LEU A 24 2.13 -13.26 5.91
C LEU A 24 3.29 -14.25 6.10
N THR A 25 3.87 -14.76 5.00
CA THR A 25 5.04 -15.64 5.05
C THR A 25 6.26 -14.96 5.67
N LEU A 26 6.43 -13.65 5.44
CA LEU A 26 7.52 -12.84 6.03
C LEU A 26 7.23 -12.39 7.48
N GLY A 27 6.06 -12.71 8.04
CA GLY A 27 5.63 -12.24 9.35
C GLY A 27 5.31 -10.73 9.39
N VAL A 28 5.04 -10.13 8.23
CA VAL A 28 4.55 -8.76 8.07
C VAL A 28 3.03 -8.76 8.20
N ILE A 29 2.47 -7.75 8.87
CA ILE A 29 1.05 -7.64 9.16
C ILE A 29 0.39 -6.74 8.09
N PRO A 30 -0.42 -7.29 7.18
CA PRO A 30 -1.21 -6.46 6.27
C PRO A 30 -2.31 -5.73 7.03
N VAL A 31 -2.43 -4.43 6.77
CA VAL A 31 -3.53 -3.58 7.23
C VAL A 31 -4.40 -3.31 6.01
N PHE A 32 -5.54 -4.01 5.92
CA PHE A 32 -6.39 -3.93 4.73
C PHE A 32 -7.28 -2.70 4.75
N ALA A 33 -7.28 -1.96 3.64
CA ALA A 33 -8.19 -0.86 3.37
C ALA A 33 -8.99 -1.15 2.09
N LEU A 34 -10.23 -0.65 2.03
CA LEU A 34 -11.07 -0.79 0.85
C LEU A 34 -10.66 0.22 -0.22
N PRO A 35 -10.81 -0.09 -1.53
CA PRO A 35 -10.57 0.88 -2.62
C PRO A 35 -11.35 2.19 -2.49
N ALA A 36 -12.49 2.15 -1.78
CA ALA A 36 -13.33 3.32 -1.52
C ALA A 36 -12.79 4.25 -0.41
N HIS A 37 -11.89 3.77 0.46
CA HIS A 37 -11.30 4.61 1.50
C HIS A 37 -10.48 5.75 0.87
N ARG A 38 -10.52 6.92 1.53
CA ARG A 38 -9.83 8.13 1.09
C ARG A 38 -8.92 8.62 2.20
N GLU A 39 -8.39 9.83 2.00
CA GLU A 39 -7.35 10.42 2.83
C GLU A 39 -7.64 10.30 4.32
N HIS A 40 -8.85 10.66 4.78
CA HIS A 40 -9.18 10.68 6.20
C HIS A 40 -9.09 9.29 6.85
N GLU A 41 -9.74 8.29 6.24
CA GLU A 41 -9.73 6.92 6.76
C GLU A 41 -8.34 6.29 6.68
N LEU A 42 -7.63 6.54 5.57
CA LEU A 42 -6.31 5.97 5.33
C LEU A 42 -5.25 6.60 6.24
N ALA A 43 -5.29 7.91 6.46
CA ALA A 43 -4.40 8.59 7.40
C ALA A 43 -4.63 8.05 8.82
N HIS A 44 -5.90 7.92 9.23
CA HIS A 44 -6.24 7.33 10.52
C HIS A 44 -5.68 5.90 10.67
N LEU A 45 -5.92 5.02 9.69
CA LEU A 45 -5.41 3.65 9.70
C LEU A 45 -3.88 3.59 9.70
N ALA A 46 -3.23 4.42 8.90
CA ALA A 46 -1.77 4.47 8.80
C ALA A 46 -1.12 4.97 10.10
N HIS A 47 -1.69 5.99 10.75
CA HIS A 47 -1.23 6.45 12.06
C HIS A 47 -1.46 5.40 13.15
N LEU A 48 -2.66 4.81 13.21
CA LEU A 48 -3.00 3.82 14.24
C LEU A 48 -2.11 2.59 14.13
N SER A 49 -1.93 2.08 12.91
CA SER A 49 -1.11 0.91 12.65
C SER A 49 0.39 1.23 12.64
N GLN A 50 0.79 2.49 12.53
CA GLN A 50 2.19 2.88 12.32
C GLN A 50 2.79 2.15 11.09
N ALA A 51 2.02 2.07 10.01
CA ALA A 51 2.41 1.37 8.79
C ALA A 51 3.70 1.96 8.19
N VAL A 52 4.58 1.08 7.70
CA VAL A 52 5.88 1.48 7.13
C VAL A 52 5.86 1.54 5.61
N ALA A 53 4.86 0.91 4.98
CA ALA A 53 4.65 0.93 3.54
C ALA A 53 3.16 1.01 3.20
N TYR A 54 2.87 1.57 2.03
CA TYR A 54 1.54 1.63 1.44
C TYR A 54 1.53 0.96 0.07
N VAL A 55 0.56 0.08 -0.21
CA VAL A 55 0.43 -0.59 -1.50
C VAL A 55 -0.88 -0.25 -2.18
N ILE A 56 -0.78 0.23 -3.42
CA ILE A 56 -1.89 0.69 -4.27
C ILE A 56 -1.74 0.19 -5.70
N VAL A 57 -2.81 0.33 -6.48
CA VAL A 57 -2.73 0.34 -7.96
C VAL A 57 -2.38 1.75 -8.45
N ASP A 58 -1.98 1.90 -9.70
CA ASP A 58 -1.86 3.23 -10.33
C ASP A 58 -3.24 3.87 -10.49
N GLN A 59 -4.12 3.26 -11.30
CA GLN A 59 -5.46 3.74 -11.59
C GLN A 59 -6.48 2.61 -11.50
N HIS A 60 -7.65 2.89 -10.92
CA HIS A 60 -8.77 1.97 -10.92
C HIS A 60 -10.10 2.70 -10.90
N LEU A 61 -11.02 2.31 -11.80
CA LEU A 61 -12.35 2.91 -11.97
C LEU A 61 -12.29 4.45 -12.12
N GLY A 62 -11.33 4.94 -12.91
CA GLY A 62 -11.16 6.37 -13.18
C GLY A 62 -10.54 7.18 -12.04
N PHE A 63 -10.07 6.54 -10.97
CA PHE A 63 -9.36 7.18 -9.87
C PHE A 63 -7.87 6.85 -9.94
N ASP A 64 -7.02 7.87 -9.91
CA ASP A 64 -5.57 7.75 -9.73
C ASP A 64 -5.23 7.76 -8.24
N TYR A 65 -4.62 6.69 -7.75
CA TYR A 65 -4.30 6.52 -6.33
C TYR A 65 -2.96 7.15 -5.94
N ARG A 66 -2.12 7.52 -6.91
CA ARG A 66 -0.77 8.04 -6.66
C ARG A 66 -0.78 9.42 -5.99
N PRO A 67 -1.65 10.39 -6.37
CA PRO A 67 -1.82 11.63 -5.62
C PRO A 67 -2.20 11.39 -4.15
N LEU A 68 -3.12 10.46 -3.89
CA LEU A 68 -3.51 10.09 -2.52
C LEU A 68 -2.34 9.51 -1.72
N ALA A 69 -1.50 8.67 -2.36
CA ALA A 69 -0.29 8.16 -1.71
C ALA A 69 0.74 9.24 -1.39
N ARG A 70 0.90 10.27 -2.25
CA ARG A 70 1.75 11.44 -1.96
C ARG A 70 1.28 12.15 -0.69
N THR A 71 0.00 12.48 -0.64
CA THR A 71 -0.63 13.15 0.51
C THR A 71 -0.45 12.33 1.79
N LEU A 72 -0.69 11.02 1.75
CA LEU A 72 -0.51 10.17 2.94
C LEU A 72 0.96 10.09 3.40
N ARG A 73 1.91 10.05 2.47
CA ARG A 73 3.35 10.03 2.81
C ARG A 73 3.79 11.32 3.48
N GLU A 74 3.21 12.47 3.11
CA GLU A 74 3.45 13.75 3.77
C GLU A 74 2.84 13.81 5.17
N GLN A 75 1.65 13.24 5.36
CA GLN A 75 0.92 13.27 6.64
C GLN A 75 1.41 12.25 7.67
N VAL A 76 1.95 11.11 7.21
CA VAL A 76 2.28 9.97 8.07
C VAL A 76 3.79 9.68 7.97
N PRO A 77 4.63 10.25 8.86
CA PRO A 77 6.08 10.09 8.77
C PRO A 77 6.57 8.64 8.90
N SER A 78 5.80 7.72 9.47
CA SER A 78 6.16 6.30 9.49
C SER A 78 6.03 5.62 8.13
N LEU A 79 5.23 6.18 7.21
CA LEU A 79 4.92 5.61 5.90
C LEU A 79 6.03 5.90 4.89
N GLN A 80 7.16 5.20 5.02
CA GLN A 80 8.39 5.48 4.28
C GLN A 80 8.36 5.00 2.82
N GLN A 81 7.56 3.99 2.52
CA GLN A 81 7.54 3.33 1.22
C GLN A 81 6.14 3.35 0.61
N VAL A 82 6.07 3.53 -0.72
CA VAL A 82 4.84 3.36 -1.49
C VAL A 82 5.15 2.42 -2.65
N TRP A 83 4.38 1.35 -2.76
CA TRP A 83 4.49 0.35 -3.81
C TRP A 83 3.26 0.38 -4.70
N VAL A 84 3.47 0.38 -6.01
CA VAL A 84 2.39 0.57 -6.98
C VAL A 84 2.32 -0.61 -7.93
N VAL A 85 1.13 -1.19 -8.06
CA VAL A 85 0.79 -2.12 -9.14
C VAL A 85 0.43 -1.29 -10.38
N GLY A 86 1.22 -1.39 -11.45
CA GLY A 86 1.07 -0.58 -12.67
C GLY A 86 2.14 0.50 -12.78
N ALA A 87 1.79 1.64 -13.37
CA ALA A 87 2.70 2.76 -13.61
C ALA A 87 3.04 3.52 -12.31
N ALA A 88 4.21 3.24 -11.75
CA ALA A 88 4.58 3.69 -10.41
C ALA A 88 5.05 5.16 -10.29
N GLU A 89 5.45 5.80 -11.39
CA GLU A 89 6.07 7.15 -11.37
C GLU A 89 7.28 7.20 -10.42
N GLU A 90 7.29 8.08 -9.41
CA GLU A 90 8.37 8.17 -8.43
C GLU A 90 8.34 7.09 -7.34
N PHE A 91 7.27 6.29 -7.30
CA PHE A 91 7.12 5.20 -6.35
C PHE A 91 7.77 3.92 -6.85
N VAL A 92 7.85 2.90 -5.98
CA VAL A 92 8.45 1.61 -6.35
C VAL A 92 7.40 0.77 -7.08
N PRO A 93 7.65 0.26 -8.29
CA PRO A 93 6.78 -0.71 -8.92
C PRO A 93 6.76 -2.01 -8.10
N LEU A 94 5.56 -2.51 -7.74
CA LEU A 94 5.42 -3.72 -6.93
C LEU A 94 6.12 -4.92 -7.59
N ALA A 95 6.13 -4.98 -8.91
CA ALA A 95 6.82 -6.03 -9.67
C ALA A 95 8.33 -6.15 -9.34
N GLN A 96 8.98 -5.07 -8.90
CA GLN A 96 10.39 -5.11 -8.48
C GLN A 96 10.58 -5.78 -7.11
N CYS A 97 9.53 -5.84 -6.28
CA CYS A 97 9.57 -6.47 -4.97
C CYS A 97 9.29 -7.99 -5.01
N VAL A 98 8.69 -8.49 -6.10
CA VAL A 98 8.26 -9.89 -6.25
C VAL A 98 9.33 -10.77 -6.93
N ALA A 99 10.43 -10.18 -7.41
CA ALA A 99 11.47 -10.87 -8.18
C ALA A 99 12.57 -11.57 -7.34
N LEU A 100 12.27 -11.98 -6.10
CA LEU A 100 13.15 -12.79 -5.25
C LEU A 100 12.66 -14.24 -5.17
#